data_AF-A0A0R3TQW9-F1
#
_entry.id   AF-A0A0R3TQW9-F1
#
_cell.length_a   1.000
_cell.length_b   1.000
_cell.length_c   1.000
_cell.angle_alpha   90.00
_cell.angle_beta   90.00
_cell.angle_gamma   90.00
#
_symmetry.space_group_name_H-M   'P 1'
#
loop_
_entity.id
_entity.type
_entity.pdbx_description
1 polymer ?
#
loop_
_entity_poly.entity_id
_entity_poly.type
_entity_poly.pdbx_seq_one_letter_code
_entity_poly.pdbx_strand_id
1 'polypeptide(L)'
;MDIYGLLKYHEINGLGGIDHKDIAKCVKDADKVVKSLGDTVLAHTNKRTKKRVIYFNDARFDLRVGTDLVEMWRSVCVEGVSRNQVQDYLTKHGLTKMSGDEPNRPRCEEVKKCKLPNRRPRRQVDFKSKSHVNDTLFHVP
;
A
#
# COMPACT_ATOMS: atom_id res chain seq x y z
N MET A 1 28.18 -1.62 -7.49
CA MET A 1 27.04 -2.32 -6.87
C MET A 1 26.61 -1.48 -5.69
N ASP A 2 25.46 -0.83 -5.81
CA ASP A 2 25.02 0.14 -4.81
C ASP A 2 24.30 -0.59 -3.69
N ILE A 3 24.75 -0.38 -2.45
CA ILE A 3 24.18 -0.99 -1.24
C ILE A 3 22.68 -0.68 -1.14
N TYR A 4 22.27 0.53 -1.50
CA TYR A 4 20.85 0.93 -1.54
C TYR A 4 19.98 0.01 -2.42
N GLY A 5 20.44 -0.29 -3.64
CA GLY A 5 19.71 -1.15 -4.58
C GLY A 5 19.57 -2.58 -4.06
N LEU A 6 20.62 -3.09 -3.41
CA LEU A 6 20.61 -4.40 -2.77
C LEU A 6 19.60 -4.46 -1.61
N LEU A 7 19.58 -3.45 -0.74
CA LEU A 7 18.65 -3.38 0.38
C LEU A 7 17.19 -3.32 -0.09
N LYS A 8 16.91 -2.52 -1.13
CA LYS A 8 15.57 -2.40 -1.72
C LYS A 8 15.11 -3.72 -2.35
N TYR A 9 16.00 -4.43 -3.03
CA TYR A 9 15.71 -5.76 -3.56
C TYR A 9 15.42 -6.77 -2.44
N HIS A 10 16.15 -6.71 -1.33
CA HIS A 10 15.92 -7.56 -0.17
C HIS A 10 14.56 -7.32 0.49
N GLU A 11 14.13 -6.06 0.57
CA GLU A 11 12.81 -5.71 1.10
C GLU A 11 11.68 -6.22 0.20
N ILE A 12 11.72 -5.92 -1.10
CA ILE A 12 10.66 -6.29 -2.06
C ILE A 12 10.47 -7.81 -2.11
N ASN A 13 11.55 -8.57 -2.03
CA ASN A 13 11.50 -10.03 -2.08
C ASN A 13 11.33 -10.67 -0.69
N GLY A 14 11.28 -9.89 0.39
CA GLY A 14 11.17 -10.41 1.75
C GLY A 14 12.37 -11.27 2.19
N LEU A 15 13.56 -11.05 1.61
CA LEU A 15 14.78 -11.81 1.89
C LEU A 15 15.39 -11.47 3.26
N GLY A 16 14.80 -10.51 3.97
CA GLY A 16 15.23 -10.08 5.29
C GLY A 16 16.52 -9.25 5.27
N GLY A 17 17.11 -9.11 6.45
CA GLY A 17 18.28 -8.27 6.67
C GLY A 17 19.59 -8.95 6.29
N ILE A 18 20.59 -8.12 5.96
CA ILE A 18 21.91 -8.57 5.53
C ILE A 18 22.91 -8.37 6.68
N ASP A 19 23.75 -9.38 6.93
CA ASP A 19 24.80 -9.27 7.92
C ASP A 19 25.84 -8.21 7.51
N HIS A 20 26.15 -7.31 8.44
CA HIS A 20 27.16 -6.26 8.21
C HIS A 20 28.54 -6.83 7.85
N LYS A 21 28.87 -8.03 8.36
CA LYS A 21 30.12 -8.72 8.02
C LYS A 21 30.21 -9.07 6.54
N ASP A 22 29.09 -9.44 5.92
CA ASP A 22 29.09 -9.81 4.51
C ASP A 22 29.17 -8.56 3.63
N ILE A 23 28.54 -7.46 4.05
CA ILE A 23 28.70 -6.14 3.39
C ILE A 23 30.16 -5.66 3.47
N ALA A 24 30.82 -5.85 4.63
CA ALA A 24 32.23 -5.50 4.82
C ALA A 24 33.20 -6.33 3.97
N LYS A 25 32.83 -7.56 3.56
CA LYS A 25 33.61 -8.36 2.61
C LYS A 25 33.49 -7.84 1.17
N CYS A 26 32.31 -7.33 0.80
CA CYS A 26 32.01 -6.91 -0.56
C CYS A 26 32.45 -5.47 -0.87
N VAL A 27 32.53 -4.59 0.13
CA VAL A 27 32.78 -3.16 -0.05
C VAL A 27 33.88 -2.66 0.89
N LYS A 28 34.83 -1.91 0.34
CA LYS A 28 35.84 -1.18 1.13
C LYS A 28 35.15 -0.04 1.90
N ASP A 29 35.46 0.11 3.18
CA ASP A 29 34.85 1.11 4.08
C ASP A 29 33.31 0.99 4.22
N ALA A 30 32.79 -0.24 4.35
CA ALA A 30 31.35 -0.49 4.53
C ALA A 30 30.68 0.35 5.63
N ASP A 31 31.36 0.60 6.75
CA ASP A 31 30.84 1.46 7.82
C ASP A 31 30.56 2.89 7.36
N LYS A 32 31.41 3.47 6.50
CA LYS A 32 31.20 4.83 5.98
C LYS A 32 29.98 4.88 5.06
N VAL A 33 29.84 3.88 4.19
CA VAL A 33 28.72 3.81 3.26
C VAL A 33 27.41 3.63 4.02
N VAL A 34 27.36 2.71 4.97
CA VAL A 34 26.17 2.50 5.82
C VAL A 34 25.81 3.78 6.59
N LYS A 35 26.80 4.51 7.13
CA LYS A 35 26.56 5.80 7.79
C LYS A 35 26.05 6.87 6.82
N SER A 36 26.54 6.90 5.58
CA SER A 36 26.05 7.86 4.57
C SER A 36 24.61 7.62 4.15
N LEU A 37 24.12 6.37 4.26
CA LEU A 37 22.71 6.05 3.98
C LEU A 37 21.77 6.43 5.14
N GLY A 38 22.30 6.58 6.37
CA GLY A 38 21.60 7.13 7.52
C GLY A 38 20.19 6.58 7.71
N ASP A 39 19.20 7.46 7.50
CA ASP A 39 17.78 7.22 7.74
C ASP A 39 17.16 6.13 6.86
N THR A 40 17.81 5.78 5.74
CA THR A 40 17.35 4.72 4.83
C THR A 40 17.66 3.33 5.37
N VAL A 41 18.49 3.24 6.40
CA VAL A 41 19.04 1.98 6.90
C VAL A 41 18.68 1.78 8.36
N LEU A 42 18.06 0.65 8.66
CA LEU A 42 17.80 0.22 10.02
C LEU A 42 18.84 -0.82 10.45
N ALA A 43 19.72 -0.45 11.37
CA ALA A 43 20.75 -1.35 11.89
C ALA A 43 20.28 -1.98 13.21
N HIS A 44 20.04 -3.30 13.19
CA HIS A 44 19.76 -4.06 14.40
C HIS A 44 21.04 -4.71 14.91
N THR A 45 21.40 -4.43 16.17
CA THR A 45 22.53 -5.09 16.83
C THR A 45 22.02 -6.07 17.89
N ASN A 46 22.32 -7.35 17.71
CA ASN A 46 22.01 -8.34 18.73
C ASN A 46 22.90 -8.13 19.95
N LYS A 47 22.30 -7.87 21.12
CA LYS A 47 23.00 -7.62 22.38
C LYS A 47 23.92 -8.77 22.80
N ARG A 48 23.54 -10.02 22.51
CA ARG A 48 24.28 -11.23 22.93
C ARG A 48 25.44 -11.55 21.99
N THR A 49 25.18 -11.58 20.68
CA THR A 49 26.15 -12.05 19.68
C THR A 49 26.96 -10.89 19.06
N LYS A 50 26.63 -9.63 19.38
CA LYS A 50 27.19 -8.41 18.78
C LYS A 50 27.15 -8.41 17.24
N LYS A 51 26.30 -9.25 16.65
CA LYS A 51 26.07 -9.28 15.21
C LYS A 51 25.21 -8.08 14.84
N ARG A 52 25.66 -7.32 13.85
CA ARG A 52 24.90 -6.23 13.24
C ARG A 52 24.27 -6.74 11.95
N VAL A 53 22.94 -6.64 11.91
CA VAL A 53 22.12 -6.93 10.73
C VAL A 53 21.57 -5.61 10.22
N ILE A 54 21.63 -5.42 8.92
CA ILE A 54 21.25 -4.21 8.22
C ILE A 54 19.95 -4.48 7.46
N TYR A 55 18.95 -3.65 7.71
CA TYR A 55 17.65 -3.67 7.05
C TYR A 55 17.43 -2.38 6.27
N PHE A 56 16.55 -2.45 5.27
CA PHE A 56 16.01 -1.26 4.63
C PHE A 56 14.97 -0.61 5.55
N ASN A 57 14.99 0.71 5.64
CA ASN A 57 13.99 1.49 6.35
C ASN A 57 13.11 2.24 5.35
N ASP A 58 11.84 1.86 5.25
CA ASP A 58 10.87 2.61 4.46
C ASP A 58 10.27 3.73 5.32
N ALA A 59 10.67 4.96 4.99
CA ALA A 59 10.23 6.19 5.66
C ALA A 59 8.70 6.39 5.62
N ARG A 60 7.98 5.69 4.74
CA ARG A 60 6.51 5.74 4.68
C ARG A 60 5.86 5.19 5.95
N PHE A 61 6.55 4.32 6.67
CA PHE A 61 6.05 3.69 7.89
C PHE A 61 6.69 4.26 9.16
N ASP A 62 7.45 5.36 9.07
CA ASP A 62 8.04 6.00 10.25
C ASP A 62 6.96 6.72 11.07
N LEU A 63 6.59 6.11 12.19
CA LEU A 63 5.61 6.66 13.13
C LEU A 63 6.32 7.14 14.39
N ARG A 64 6.44 8.46 14.53
CA ARG A 64 6.97 9.09 15.74
C ARG A 64 5.89 9.18 16.81
N VAL A 65 5.97 8.29 17.79
CA VAL A 65 5.08 8.25 18.95
C VAL A 65 5.83 8.72 20.20
N GLY A 66 5.18 9.50 21.06
CA GLY A 66 5.74 9.91 22.35
C GLY A 66 5.95 8.71 23.29
N THR A 67 6.94 8.81 24.18
CA THR A 67 7.27 7.75 25.16
C THR A 67 6.08 7.34 26.01
N ASP A 68 5.26 8.32 26.39
CA ASP A 68 4.12 8.15 27.30
C ASP A 68 3.03 7.28 26.66
N LEU A 69 2.79 7.48 25.34
CA LEU A 69 1.88 6.66 24.56
C LEU A 69 2.40 5.22 24.40
N VAL A 70 3.72 5.05 24.26
CA VAL A 70 4.35 3.72 24.18
C VAL A 70 4.22 2.97 25.50
N GLU A 71 4.41 3.66 26.63
CA GLU A 71 4.24 3.09 27.96
C GLU A 71 2.78 2.72 28.24
N MET A 72 1.86 3.63 27.95
CA MET A 72 0.43 3.36 28.04
C MET A 72 0.03 2.18 27.16
N TRP A 73 0.52 2.10 25.92
CA TRP A 73 0.25 0.97 25.03
C TRP A 73 0.76 -0.37 25.61
N ARG A 74 1.96 -0.38 26.20
CA ARG A 74 2.52 -1.58 26.85
C ARG A 74 1.83 -1.96 28.14
N SER A 75 1.20 -1.00 28.84
CA SER A 75 0.47 -1.25 30.09
C SER A 75 -0.83 -2.03 29.87
N VAL A 76 -1.39 -1.99 28.66
CA VAL A 76 -2.64 -2.69 28.33
C VAL A 76 -2.33 -4.15 27.96
N CYS A 77 -2.54 -5.07 28.90
CA CYS A 77 -2.39 -6.51 28.66
C CYS A 77 -3.62 -7.09 27.96
N VAL A 78 -3.43 -7.57 26.72
CA VAL A 78 -4.46 -8.33 25.96
C VAL A 78 -4.14 -9.84 25.95
N GLU A 79 -2.98 -10.23 26.47
CA GLU A 79 -2.55 -11.62 26.58
C GLU A 79 -3.46 -12.37 27.58
N GLY A 80 -4.38 -13.17 27.05
CA GLY A 80 -5.39 -13.92 27.82
C GLY A 80 -6.84 -13.45 27.63
N VAL A 81 -7.07 -12.32 26.96
CA VAL A 81 -8.43 -11.88 26.62
C VAL A 81 -8.87 -12.58 25.33
N SER A 82 -10.02 -13.25 25.37
CA SER A 82 -10.56 -13.90 24.16
C SER A 82 -10.98 -12.86 23.12
N ARG A 83 -10.88 -13.19 21.83
CA ARG A 83 -11.32 -12.31 20.73
C ARG A 83 -12.77 -11.83 20.90
N ASN A 84 -13.65 -12.69 21.43
CA ASN A 84 -15.05 -12.35 21.68
C ASN A 84 -15.19 -11.29 22.78
N GLN A 85 -14.44 -11.41 23.88
CA GLN A 85 -14.44 -10.41 24.95
C GLN A 85 -13.89 -9.06 24.47
N VAL A 86 -12.86 -9.06 23.62
CA VAL A 86 -12.36 -7.82 22.98
C VAL A 86 -13.45 -7.20 22.11
N GLN A 87 -14.17 -8.01 21.32
CA GLN A 87 -15.25 -7.53 20.47
C GLN A 87 -16.43 -6.95 21.27
N ASP A 88 -16.81 -7.60 22.37
CA ASP A 88 -17.86 -7.10 23.27
C ASP A 88 -17.43 -5.78 23.92
N TYR A 89 -16.16 -5.67 24.34
CA TYR A 89 -15.59 -4.44 24.88
C TYR A 89 -15.64 -3.30 23.85
N LEU A 90 -15.19 -3.53 22.62
CA LEU A 90 -15.25 -2.54 21.54
C LEU A 90 -16.69 -2.09 21.27
N THR A 91 -17.63 -3.03 21.20
CA THR A 91 -19.06 -2.74 20.93
C THR A 91 -19.68 -1.91 22.06
N LYS A 92 -19.37 -2.24 23.32
CA LYS A 92 -19.82 -1.49 24.50
C LYS A 92 -19.29 -0.04 24.50
N HIS A 93 -18.09 0.17 24.00
CA HIS A 93 -17.48 1.50 23.85
C HIS A 93 -17.82 2.19 22.52
N GLY A 94 -18.78 1.67 21.75
CA GLY A 94 -19.24 2.28 20.49
C GLY A 94 -18.26 2.13 19.33
N LEU A 95 -17.21 1.32 19.46
CA LEU A 95 -16.27 1.00 18.39
C LEU A 95 -16.83 -0.15 17.54
N THR A 96 -16.82 0.04 16.22
CA THR A 96 -17.36 -0.94 15.28
C THR A 96 -16.46 -2.18 15.21
N LYS A 97 -17.05 -3.32 14.84
CA LYS A 97 -16.44 -4.66 14.85
C LYS A 97 -15.04 -4.70 14.23
N MET A 98 -14.18 -5.57 14.77
CA MET A 98 -12.92 -6.01 14.16
C MET A 98 -13.21 -6.85 12.89
N SER A 99 -13.88 -6.27 11.90
CA SER A 99 -14.01 -6.88 10.58
C SER A 99 -12.82 -6.40 9.75
N GLY A 100 -11.70 -7.12 9.89
CA GLY A 100 -10.45 -6.86 9.17
C GLY A 100 -10.43 -7.34 7.71
N ASP A 101 -11.54 -7.84 7.16
CA ASP A 101 -11.57 -8.46 5.82
C ASP A 101 -12.60 -7.86 4.85
N GLU A 102 -13.18 -6.69 5.16
CA GLU A 102 -13.94 -5.93 4.15
C GLU A 102 -13.20 -4.61 3.92
N PRO A 103 -12.85 -4.27 2.66
CA PRO A 103 -12.31 -2.95 2.38
C PRO A 103 -13.34 -1.94 2.87
N ASN A 104 -12.91 -1.12 3.83
CA ASN A 104 -13.68 -0.03 4.42
C ASN A 104 -13.98 1.02 3.33
N ARG A 105 -14.89 0.68 2.41
CA ARG A 105 -15.60 1.66 1.61
C ARG A 105 -16.53 2.36 2.59
N PRO A 106 -16.51 3.71 2.66
CA PRO A 106 -17.60 4.40 3.33
C PRO A 106 -18.88 3.86 2.70
N ARG A 107 -19.80 3.37 3.55
CA ARG A 107 -21.15 2.99 3.14
C ARG A 107 -21.77 4.24 2.53
N CYS A 108 -21.62 4.38 1.21
CA CYS A 108 -22.39 5.32 0.44
C CYS A 108 -23.83 4.88 0.70
N GLU A 109 -24.56 5.69 1.45
CA GLU A 109 -26.01 5.53 1.59
C GLU A 109 -26.55 5.24 0.20
N GLU A 110 -27.30 4.15 0.08
CA GLU A 110 -27.84 3.69 -1.18
C GLU A 110 -28.57 4.87 -1.84
N VAL A 111 -27.92 5.50 -2.82
CA VAL A 111 -28.51 6.60 -3.58
C VAL A 111 -29.76 6.01 -4.18
N LYS A 112 -30.90 6.43 -3.65
CA LYS A 112 -32.23 6.04 -4.11
C LYS A 112 -32.20 6.13 -5.63
N LYS A 113 -32.35 4.99 -6.31
CA LYS A 113 -32.35 4.92 -7.77
C LYS A 113 -33.43 5.85 -8.29
N CYS A 114 -33.06 7.06 -8.69
CA CYS A 114 -33.94 7.93 -9.46
C CYS A 114 -34.23 7.20 -10.76
N LYS A 115 -35.47 6.75 -10.92
CA LYS A 115 -35.94 6.08 -12.14
C LYS A 115 -35.73 7.06 -13.31
N LEU A 116 -34.76 6.77 -14.18
CA LEU A 116 -34.58 7.57 -15.40
C LEU A 116 -35.84 7.44 -16.27
N PRO A 117 -36.35 8.54 -16.84
CA PRO A 117 -37.53 8.49 -17.69
C PRO A 117 -37.24 7.76 -19.01
N ASN A 118 -38.20 6.93 -19.37
CA ASN A 118 -38.33 6.04 -20.53
C ASN A 118 -37.52 6.47 -21.78
N ARG A 119 -36.41 5.80 -22.07
CA ARG A 119 -35.68 5.95 -23.35
C ARG A 119 -36.50 5.29 -24.47
N ARG A 120 -36.93 6.09 -25.44
CA ARG A 120 -37.63 5.62 -26.66
C ARG A 120 -36.78 4.60 -27.43
N PRO A 121 -37.38 3.59 -28.06
CA PRO A 121 -36.63 2.58 -28.81
C PRO A 121 -35.91 3.19 -30.02
N ARG A 122 -34.64 2.81 -30.22
CA ARG A 122 -33.81 3.22 -31.36
C ARG A 122 -34.43 2.69 -32.67
N ARG A 123 -34.74 3.57 -33.61
CA ARG A 123 -34.96 3.17 -35.02
C ARG A 123 -33.63 2.72 -35.61
N GLN A 124 -33.60 1.54 -36.22
CA GLN A 124 -32.50 1.13 -37.09
C GLN A 124 -32.52 2.01 -38.34
N VAL A 125 -31.35 2.52 -38.73
CA VAL A 125 -31.18 3.35 -39.93
C VAL A 125 -30.73 2.43 -41.06
N ASP A 126 -31.53 2.32 -42.12
CA ASP A 126 -31.19 1.53 -43.31
C ASP A 126 -30.11 2.24 -44.15
N PHE A 127 -29.02 1.53 -44.42
CA PHE A 127 -27.87 2.02 -45.18
C PHE A 127 -28.02 1.72 -46.68
N LYS A 128 -29.06 2.22 -47.37
CA LYS A 128 -29.05 2.16 -48.84
C LYS A 128 -29.95 3.16 -49.55
N SER A 129 -29.33 4.19 -50.13
CA SER A 129 -29.69 4.75 -51.44
C SER A 129 -28.60 5.75 -51.88
N LYS A 130 -27.65 5.27 -52.69
CA LYS A 130 -26.67 6.14 -53.37
C LYS A 130 -27.32 6.73 -54.63
N SER A 131 -28.17 7.75 -54.47
CA SER A 131 -28.82 8.44 -55.59
C SER A 131 -28.19 9.80 -55.95
N HIS A 132 -27.30 10.34 -55.13
CA HIS A 132 -26.71 11.68 -55.32
C HIS A 132 -25.27 11.70 -55.86
N VAL A 133 -24.69 10.55 -56.22
CA VAL A 133 -23.31 10.45 -56.72
C VAL A 133 -23.18 10.52 -58.24
N ASN A 134 -24.30 10.70 -58.96
CA ASN A 134 -24.29 10.78 -60.43
C ASN A 134 -24.23 12.23 -60.94
N ASP A 135 -24.31 13.23 -60.07
CA ASP A 135 -24.44 14.65 -60.45
C ASP A 135 -23.11 15.42 -60.40
N THR A 136 -22.01 14.75 -60.05
CA THR A 136 -20.66 15.37 -59.99
C THR A 136 -19.71 14.91 -61.09
N LEU A 137 -20.19 14.08 -62.03
CA LEU A 137 -19.52 13.91 -63.32
C LEU A 137 -20.33 14.68 -64.36
N PHE A 138 -19.65 15.46 -65.19
CA PHE A 138 -20.19 16.34 -66.25
C PHE A 138 -20.45 17.80 -65.85
N HIS A 139 -19.41 18.49 -65.37
CA HIS A 139 -19.12 19.79 -65.97
C HIS A 139 -17.62 20.10 -65.93
N VAL A 140 -16.98 19.91 -67.10
CA VAL A 140 -15.71 20.51 -67.52
C VAL A 140 -16.10 21.41 -68.69
N PRO A 141 -15.73 22.70 -68.66
CA PRO A 141 -14.52 23.14 -69.36
C PRO A 141 -13.36 23.53 -68.42
#